data_AF-A0A8H5GIE1-F1
#
_entry.id   AF-A0A8H5GIE1-F1
#
_cell.length_a   1.000
_cell.length_b   1.000
_cell.length_c   1.000
_cell.angle_alpha   90.00
_cell.angle_beta   90.00
_cell.angle_gamma   90.00
#
_symmetry.space_group_name_H-M   'P 1'
#
loop_
_entity.id
_entity.type
_entity.pdbx_description
1 polymer ?
#
loop_
_entity_poly.entity_id
_entity_poly.type
_entity_poly.pdbx_seq_one_letter_code
_entity_poly.pdbx_strand_id
1 'polypeptide(L)'
;MSEEKCTPASPNIITLWLSTIAGTYSSATIKNYLYGVRAWHIIHGISWQIDEAGTDALLQAVTRLAPESSKRKKRLPYTISFITTLLEDLNPNKPLDTAVAGCLTTTFYGRARLGEFTVPRLTDFNPLDFITRSDIHIGQD
;
A
#
# COMPACT_ATOMS: atom_id res chain seq x y z
N MET A 1 8.32 -1.11 -42.17
CA MET A 1 8.46 -2.50 -41.69
C MET A 1 7.05 -3.08 -41.60
N SER A 2 6.81 -4.28 -42.14
CA SER A 2 5.50 -4.95 -42.04
C SER A 2 5.25 -5.38 -40.58
N GLU A 3 4.02 -5.18 -40.11
CA GLU A 3 3.54 -5.40 -38.75
C GLU A 3 3.66 -6.88 -38.30
N GLU A 4 3.61 -7.80 -39.25
CA GLU A 4 3.75 -9.25 -39.02
C GLU A 4 5.16 -9.66 -38.56
N LYS A 5 6.17 -8.80 -38.75
CA LYS A 5 7.54 -9.07 -38.30
C LYS A 5 7.77 -8.73 -36.82
N CYS A 6 6.78 -8.16 -36.14
CA CYS A 6 6.85 -7.82 -34.71
C CYS A 6 6.36 -8.95 -33.79
N THR A 7 6.13 -10.16 -34.33
CA THR A 7 5.60 -11.30 -33.58
C THR A 7 6.37 -12.60 -33.82
N PRO A 8 6.57 -13.44 -32.78
CA PRO A 8 6.37 -13.17 -31.34
C PRO A 8 7.48 -12.24 -30.80
N ALA A 9 7.16 -11.41 -29.80
CA ALA A 9 8.21 -10.73 -29.03
C ALA A 9 9.08 -11.78 -28.33
N SER A 10 10.32 -11.97 -28.80
CA SER A 10 11.21 -12.95 -28.23
C SER A 10 11.60 -12.55 -26.80
N PRO A 11 11.89 -13.52 -25.90
CA PRO A 11 12.33 -13.22 -24.55
C PRO A 11 13.51 -12.24 -24.51
N ASN A 12 14.47 -12.40 -25.43
CA ASN A 12 15.64 -11.53 -25.54
C ASN A 12 15.30 -10.09 -25.90
N ILE A 13 14.31 -9.87 -26.76
CA ILE A 13 13.87 -8.51 -27.13
C ILE A 13 13.18 -7.86 -25.93
N ILE A 14 12.36 -8.61 -25.19
CA ILE A 14 11.67 -8.08 -24.01
C ILE A 14 12.66 -7.77 -22.89
N THR A 15 13.64 -8.62 -22.63
CA THR A 15 14.67 -8.36 -21.61
C THR A 15 15.56 -7.18 -21.99
N LEU A 16 15.96 -7.09 -23.27
CA LEU A 16 16.72 -5.95 -23.78
C LEU A 16 15.91 -4.65 -23.64
N TRP A 17 14.66 -4.64 -24.08
CA TRP A 17 13.78 -3.48 -23.98
C TRP A 17 13.50 -3.08 -22.53
N LEU A 18 13.24 -4.03 -21.62
CA LEU A 18 13.10 -3.74 -20.19
C LEU A 18 14.37 -3.11 -19.60
N SER A 19 15.54 -3.54 -20.08
CA SER A 19 16.82 -2.99 -19.67
C SER A 19 17.04 -1.56 -20.19
N THR A 20 16.60 -1.24 -21.41
CA THR A 20 16.74 0.13 -21.97
C THR A 20 15.85 1.15 -21.28
N ILE A 21 14.68 0.73 -20.77
CA ILE A 21 13.76 1.61 -20.03
C ILE A 21 14.01 1.58 -18.51
N ALA A 22 14.96 0.78 -18.03
CA ALA A 22 15.31 0.71 -16.62
C ALA A 22 15.75 2.07 -16.08
N GLY A 23 15.24 2.45 -14.91
CA GLY A 23 15.57 3.73 -14.25
C GLY A 23 14.99 4.99 -14.90
N THR A 24 14.30 4.88 -16.03
CA THR A 24 13.59 6.02 -16.65
C THR A 24 12.17 6.17 -16.13
N TYR A 25 11.48 5.06 -15.87
CA TYR A 25 10.09 5.03 -15.40
C TYR A 25 9.96 4.39 -14.02
N SER A 26 8.80 4.63 -13.39
CA SER A 26 8.44 3.93 -12.16
C SER A 26 8.34 2.42 -12.39
N SER A 27 8.58 1.63 -11.36
CA SER A 27 8.46 0.17 -11.42
C SER A 27 7.04 -0.28 -11.80
N ALA A 28 6.03 0.47 -11.37
CA ALA A 28 4.64 0.20 -11.72
C ALA A 28 4.37 0.41 -13.22
N THR A 29 4.92 1.50 -13.79
CA THR A 29 4.80 1.80 -15.22
C THR A 29 5.42 0.71 -16.08
N ILE A 30 6.62 0.25 -15.73
CA ILE A 30 7.34 -0.79 -16.48
C ILE A 30 6.58 -2.12 -16.44
N LYS A 31 6.05 -2.50 -15.26
CA LYS A 31 5.17 -3.68 -15.13
C LYS A 31 3.93 -3.57 -16.00
N ASN A 32 3.27 -2.41 -16.02
CA ASN A 32 2.08 -2.19 -16.84
C ASN A 32 2.39 -2.33 -18.34
N TYR A 33 3.54 -1.83 -18.81
CA TYR A 33 3.93 -2.03 -20.20
C TYR A 33 4.17 -3.51 -20.52
N LEU A 34 4.86 -4.25 -19.64
CA LEU A 34 5.05 -5.69 -19.83
C LEU A 34 3.72 -6.45 -19.88
N TYR A 35 2.78 -6.12 -18.98
CA TYR A 35 1.43 -6.70 -19.00
C TYR A 35 0.65 -6.34 -20.27
N GLY A 36 0.86 -5.13 -20.81
CA GLY A 36 0.32 -4.74 -22.11
C GLY A 36 0.81 -5.62 -23.25
N VAL A 37 2.12 -5.88 -23.31
CA VAL A 37 2.72 -6.79 -24.31
C VAL A 37 2.17 -8.22 -24.14
N ARG A 38 2.07 -8.71 -22.90
CA ARG A 38 1.47 -10.02 -22.60
C ARG A 38 0.00 -10.10 -23.03
N ALA A 39 -0.80 -9.08 -22.70
CA ALA A 39 -2.22 -9.04 -23.07
C ALA A 39 -2.38 -9.03 -24.60
N TRP A 40 -1.55 -8.27 -25.31
CA TRP A 40 -1.56 -8.24 -26.77
C TRP A 40 -1.27 -9.63 -27.37
N HIS A 41 -0.27 -10.36 -26.85
CA HIS A 41 0.01 -11.74 -27.25
C HIS A 41 -1.20 -12.67 -27.05
N ILE A 42 -1.83 -12.60 -25.88
CA ILE A 42 -3.01 -13.41 -25.53
C ILE A 42 -4.17 -13.15 -26.50
N ILE A 43 -4.46 -11.87 -26.78
CA ILE A 43 -5.56 -11.46 -27.67
C ILE A 43 -5.36 -12.00 -29.08
N HIS A 44 -4.13 -12.07 -29.57
CA HIS A 44 -3.80 -12.55 -30.91
C HIS A 44 -3.51 -14.06 -30.96
N GLY A 45 -3.73 -14.79 -29.86
CA GLY A 45 -3.50 -16.24 -29.79
C GLY A 45 -2.02 -16.64 -29.91
N ILE A 46 -1.10 -15.71 -29.64
CA ILE A 46 0.34 -15.94 -29.74
C ILE A 46 0.84 -16.43 -28.39
N SER A 47 1.47 -17.59 -28.38
CA SER A 47 1.99 -18.20 -27.15
C SER A 47 2.98 -17.26 -26.43
N TRP A 48 2.75 -17.05 -25.14
CA TRP A 48 3.64 -16.29 -24.26
C TRP A 48 4.74 -17.21 -23.72
N GLN A 49 5.82 -17.36 -24.48
CA GLN A 49 6.94 -18.26 -24.18
C GLN A 49 8.09 -17.50 -23.50
N ILE A 50 7.81 -16.84 -22.37
CA ILE A 50 8.81 -16.11 -21.60
C ILE A 50 9.04 -16.79 -20.26
N ASP A 51 10.32 -16.90 -19.88
CA ASP A 51 10.72 -17.36 -18.55
C ASP A 51 10.22 -16.39 -17.48
N GLU A 52 9.18 -16.80 -16.75
CA GLU A 52 8.57 -15.98 -15.70
C GLU A 52 9.57 -15.66 -14.59
N ALA A 53 10.40 -16.64 -14.18
CA ALA A 53 11.38 -16.46 -13.11
C ALA A 53 12.47 -15.43 -13.51
N GLY A 54 13.01 -15.54 -14.72
CA GLY A 54 13.95 -14.58 -15.27
C GLY A 54 13.36 -13.18 -15.42
N THR A 55 12.10 -13.07 -15.87
CA THR A 55 11.42 -11.77 -15.94
C THR A 55 11.17 -11.15 -14.58
N ASP A 56 10.83 -11.94 -13.56
CA ASP A 56 10.63 -11.44 -12.21
C ASP A 56 11.95 -10.95 -11.61
N ALA A 57 13.05 -11.69 -11.80
CA ALA A 57 14.38 -11.25 -11.41
C ALA A 57 14.77 -9.93 -12.09
N LEU A 58 14.50 -9.81 -13.40
CA LEU A 58 14.75 -8.57 -14.15
C LEU A 58 13.87 -7.42 -13.65
N LEU A 59 12.58 -7.66 -13.41
CA LEU A 59 11.67 -6.65 -12.85
C LEU A 59 12.12 -6.18 -11.47
N GLN A 60 12.67 -7.07 -10.63
CA GLN A 60 13.28 -6.68 -9.35
C GLN A 60 14.50 -5.78 -9.56
N ALA A 61 15.38 -6.11 -10.50
CA ALA A 61 16.54 -5.28 -10.82
C ALA A 61 16.11 -3.89 -11.33
N VAL A 62 15.15 -3.84 -12.25
CA VAL A 62 14.56 -2.60 -12.77
C VAL A 62 13.87 -1.80 -11.67
N THR A 63 13.21 -2.47 -10.72
CA THR A 63 12.58 -1.82 -9.56
C THR A 63 13.61 -1.13 -8.67
N ARG A 64 14.79 -1.73 -8.49
CA ARG A 64 15.89 -1.12 -7.73
C ARG A 64 16.44 0.12 -8.43
N LEU A 65 16.52 0.10 -9.76
CA LEU A 65 16.98 1.21 -10.59
C LEU A 65 15.95 2.32 -10.77
N ALA A 66 14.68 2.10 -10.39
CA ALA A 66 13.62 3.08 -10.56
C ALA A 66 13.99 4.44 -9.93
N PRO A 67 13.70 5.56 -10.62
CA PRO A 67 14.19 6.87 -10.22
C PRO A 67 13.60 7.26 -8.87
N GLU A 68 14.39 7.91 -8.01
CA GLU A 68 13.93 8.35 -6.68
C GLU A 68 12.73 9.29 -6.76
N SER A 69 12.63 10.09 -7.83
CA SER A 69 11.46 10.94 -8.09
C SER A 69 10.15 10.16 -8.26
N SER A 70 10.22 8.88 -8.61
CA SER A 70 9.04 8.00 -8.71
C SER A 70 8.66 7.34 -7.37
N LYS A 71 9.53 7.42 -6.36
CA LYS A 71 9.29 6.83 -5.04
C LYS A 71 8.63 7.85 -4.13
N ARG A 72 7.58 7.43 -3.42
CA ARG A 72 6.98 8.28 -2.39
C ARG A 72 7.96 8.45 -1.24
N LYS A 73 8.21 9.71 -0.83
CA LYS A 73 9.01 10.01 0.36
C LYS A 73 8.45 9.26 1.57
N LYS A 74 9.33 8.59 2.34
CA LYS A 74 8.94 7.93 3.59
C LYS A 74 8.31 8.96 4.52
N ARG A 75 7.14 8.64 5.08
CA ARG A 75 6.50 9.46 6.11
C ARG A 75 7.26 9.28 7.42
N LEU A 76 7.36 10.35 8.20
CA LEU A 76 7.92 10.26 9.55
C LEU A 76 7.01 9.37 10.41
N PRO A 77 7.59 8.55 11.30
CA PRO A 77 6.80 7.81 12.29
C PRO A 77 6.14 8.78 13.27
N TYR A 78 5.00 8.37 13.83
CA TYR A 78 4.46 9.04 15.02
C TYR A 78 5.37 8.75 16.21
N THR A 79 5.93 9.80 16.81
CA THR A 79 6.77 9.71 18.01
C THR A 79 5.95 9.99 19.25
N ILE A 80 6.45 9.53 20.40
CA ILE A 80 5.82 9.83 21.70
C ILE A 80 5.76 11.35 21.91
N SER A 81 6.82 12.09 21.58
CA SER A 81 6.83 13.55 21.67
C SER A 81 5.71 14.21 20.87
N PHE A 82 5.45 13.74 19.65
CA PHE A 82 4.36 14.24 18.81
C PHE A 82 3.00 13.98 19.47
N ILE A 83 2.81 12.78 20.02
CA ILE A 83 1.57 12.40 20.70
C ILE A 83 1.40 13.25 21.97
N THR A 84 2.45 13.43 22.78
CA THR A 84 2.39 14.24 24.00
C THR A 84 1.98 15.68 23.70
N THR A 85 2.61 16.33 22.71
CA THR A 85 2.22 17.70 22.31
C THR A 85 0.76 17.76 21.84
N LEU A 86 0.31 16.77 21.06
CA LEU A 86 -1.08 16.71 20.63
C LEU A 86 -2.05 16.54 21.81
N LEU A 87 -1.68 15.76 22.83
CA LEU A 87 -2.50 15.55 24.02
C LEU A 87 -2.58 16.80 24.90
N GLU A 88 -1.52 17.63 24.94
CA GLU A 88 -1.51 18.91 25.68
C GLU A 88 -2.50 19.94 25.10
N ASP A 89 -2.73 19.89 23.80
CA ASP A 89 -3.66 20.80 23.10
C ASP A 89 -5.13 20.37 23.17
N LEU A 90 -5.43 19.13 23.62
CA LEU A 90 -6.79 18.61 23.70
C LEU A 90 -7.50 19.05 24.99
N ASN A 91 -8.77 19.49 24.86
CA ASN A 91 -9.53 19.92 26.02
C ASN A 91 -10.20 18.72 26.73
N PRO A 92 -9.82 18.37 27.98
CA PRO A 92 -10.38 17.22 28.67
C PRO A 92 -11.87 17.37 29.02
N ASN A 93 -12.41 18.59 28.99
CA ASN A 93 -13.82 18.86 29.24
C ASN A 93 -14.70 18.67 28.00
N LYS A 94 -14.11 18.46 26.82
CA LYS A 94 -14.84 18.22 25.57
C LYS A 94 -14.86 16.71 25.27
N PRO A 95 -16.04 16.06 25.26
CA PRO A 95 -16.14 14.61 25.07
C PRO A 95 -15.44 14.08 23.82
N LEU A 96 -15.48 14.84 22.72
CA LEU A 96 -14.79 14.48 21.47
C LEU A 96 -13.27 14.44 21.65
N ASP A 97 -12.70 15.44 22.31
CA ASP A 97 -11.25 15.57 22.48
C ASP A 97 -10.73 14.45 23.41
N THR A 98 -11.47 14.15 24.47
CA THR A 98 -11.20 13.02 25.37
C THR A 98 -11.29 11.67 24.64
N ALA A 99 -12.26 11.50 23.74
CA ALA A 99 -12.38 10.29 22.92
C ALA A 99 -11.20 10.16 21.93
N VAL A 100 -10.78 11.26 21.30
CA VAL A 100 -9.61 11.29 20.40
C VAL A 100 -8.33 10.94 21.17
N ALA A 101 -8.12 11.51 22.36
CA ALA A 101 -6.98 11.21 23.22
C ALA A 101 -6.91 9.73 23.59
N GLY A 102 -8.04 9.15 24.02
CA GLY A 102 -8.14 7.72 24.33
C GLY A 102 -7.84 6.84 23.12
N CYS A 103 -8.50 7.11 21.98
CA CYS A 103 -8.27 6.36 20.76
C CYS A 103 -6.81 6.43 20.28
N LEU A 104 -6.21 7.61 20.29
CA LEU A 104 -4.82 7.81 19.86
C LEU A 104 -3.84 7.04 20.74
N THR A 105 -3.99 7.13 22.07
CA THR A 105 -3.07 6.46 23.01
C THR A 105 -3.24 4.95 22.96
N THR A 106 -4.48 4.44 22.96
CA THR A 106 -4.73 2.99 22.88
C THR A 106 -4.27 2.40 21.55
N THR A 107 -4.52 3.05 20.42
CA THR A 107 -4.05 2.55 19.11
C THR A 107 -2.53 2.57 19.00
N PHE A 108 -1.87 3.62 19.50
CA PHE A 108 -0.42 3.72 19.48
C PHE A 108 0.26 2.64 20.34
N TYR A 109 -0.14 2.51 21.62
CA TYR A 109 0.49 1.54 22.53
C TYR A 109 0.03 0.10 22.28
N GLY A 110 -1.19 -0.10 21.80
CA GLY A 110 -1.73 -1.40 21.42
C GLY A 110 -1.27 -1.89 20.04
N ARG A 111 -0.57 -1.06 19.26
CA ARG A 111 -0.21 -1.32 17.85
C ARG A 111 -1.42 -1.69 16.99
N ALA A 112 -2.57 -1.12 17.30
CA ALA A 112 -3.84 -1.42 16.65
C ALA A 112 -4.09 -0.52 15.43
N ARG A 113 -5.01 -0.94 14.57
CA ARG A 113 -5.44 -0.10 13.45
C ARG A 113 -6.48 0.90 13.94
N LEU A 114 -6.43 2.13 13.45
CA LEU A 114 -7.40 3.18 13.82
C LEU A 114 -8.85 2.74 13.60
N GLY A 115 -9.12 2.00 12.52
CA GLY A 115 -10.45 1.48 12.20
C GLY A 115 -10.98 0.39 13.14
N GLU A 116 -10.16 -0.15 14.05
CA GLU A 116 -10.62 -1.10 15.07
C GLU A 116 -11.21 -0.36 16.29
N PHE A 117 -10.82 0.90 16.49
CA PHE A 117 -11.21 1.74 17.63
C PHE A 117 -12.12 2.90 17.22
N THR A 118 -12.44 3.02 15.93
CA THR A 118 -13.30 4.07 15.37
C THR A 118 -14.32 3.49 14.41
N VAL A 119 -15.48 4.13 14.33
CA VAL A 119 -16.52 3.81 13.36
C VAL A 119 -16.51 4.85 12.23
N PRO A 120 -16.83 4.47 10.97
CA PRO A 120 -16.85 5.42 9.85
C PRO A 120 -17.86 6.55 10.03
N ARG A 121 -18.99 6.28 10.70
CA ARG A 121 -20.05 7.24 10.99
C ARG A 121 -20.56 7.07 12.42
N LEU A 122 -21.13 8.13 12.98
CA LEU A 122 -21.71 8.13 14.33
C LEU A 122 -22.85 7.11 14.49
N THR A 123 -23.57 6.81 13.39
CA THR A 123 -24.68 5.86 13.34
C THR A 123 -24.25 4.40 13.21
N ASP A 124 -22.98 4.15 12.92
CA ASP A 124 -22.47 2.79 12.66
C ASP A 124 -22.06 2.08 13.96
N PHE A 125 -22.22 2.73 15.12
CA PHE A 125 -21.94 2.13 16.41
C PHE A 125 -23.04 1.12 16.78
N ASN A 126 -22.65 -0.16 16.90
CA ASN A 126 -23.50 -1.23 17.38
C ASN A 126 -22.95 -1.80 18.71
N PRO A 127 -23.66 -1.67 19.85
CA PRO A 127 -23.18 -2.18 21.13
C PRO A 127 -23.01 -3.70 21.19
N LEU A 128 -23.54 -4.46 20.22
CA LEU A 128 -23.28 -5.90 20.11
C LEU A 128 -21.91 -6.22 19.48
N ASP A 129 -21.39 -5.31 18.66
CA ASP A 129 -20.12 -5.48 17.96
C ASP A 129 -18.97 -4.74 18.66
N PHE A 130 -19.28 -3.75 19.50
CA PHE A 130 -18.31 -2.88 20.16
C PHE A 130 -18.55 -2.81 21.68
N ILE A 131 -17.47 -3.00 22.44
CA ILE A 131 -17.49 -2.91 23.90
C ILE A 131 -17.80 -1.48 24.35
N THR A 132 -18.75 -1.33 25.25
CA THR A 132 -19.10 -0.08 25.91
C THR A 132 -18.60 -0.04 27.35
N ARG A 133 -18.63 1.15 27.96
CA ARG A 133 -18.34 1.28 29.41
C ARG A 133 -19.34 0.51 30.28
N SER A 134 -20.56 0.29 29.79
CA SER A 134 -21.60 -0.44 30.50
C SER A 134 -21.30 -1.94 30.61
N ASP A 135 -20.47 -2.46 29.72
CA ASP A 135 -20.07 -3.88 29.71
C ASP A 135 -18.92 -4.17 30.69
N ILE A 136 -18.31 -3.14 31.28
CA ILE A 136 -17.22 -3.27 32.24
C ILE A 136 -17.83 -3.53 33.63
N HIS A 137 -17.70 -4.77 34.11
CA HIS A 137 -18.03 -5.13 35.48
C HIS A 137 -16.74 -5.28 36.28
N ILE A 138 -16.60 -4.51 37.36
CA ILE A 138 -15.52 -4.71 38.33
C ILE A 138 -15.92 -5.93 39.16
N GLY A 139 -15.17 -7.02 39.03
CA GLY A 139 -15.34 -8.17 39.90
C GLY A 139 -15.14 -7.74 41.35
N GLN A 140 -16.13 -7.99 42.21
CA GLN A 140 -15.91 -8.00 43.65
C GLN A 140 -15.21 -9.32 43.96
N ASP A 141 -13.91 -9.25 44.24
CA ASP A 141 -13.16 -10.33 44.89
C ASP A 141 -13.59 -10.48 46.36
#